data_AF-A0A2C9AA22-F1
#
_entry.id   AF-A0A2C9AA22-F1
#
_cell.length_a   1.000
_cell.length_b   1.000
_cell.length_c   1.000
_cell.angle_alpha   90.00
_cell.angle_beta   90.00
_cell.angle_gamma   90.00
#
_symmetry.space_group_name_H-M   'P 1'
#
loop_
_entity.id
_entity.type
_entity.pdbx_description
1 polymer ?
#
loop_
_entity_poly.entity_id
_entity_poly.type
_entity_poly.pdbx_seq_one_letter_code
_entity_poly.pdbx_strand_id
1 'polypeptide(L)'
;MMVEIKRLFVIALTTLACVGMWGCSDEVSFEWQGRGNAKVVGFVDDSLVIVGDYLFWHETTERWNGEYLEDDGTANPRLCTYNYRVQENGPRWCDSIVEENASGWFSGQLTDSIIWGGSLTGSFKMWKIDEQPHIINPKISYDNCSVEFKTKSVKQWLDGRFIALGDKSLNAGGDSCQYAVLDTLSGMLTYKRLDKDLEWIKVCDDVRAWGKDVYCSAPGEHPLEGHILKNNIDTLSSPLIFSRGIFWGKMIELRASICRLETKAIICLNPDFTWREPLKFYQNDEVVVDLE
;
A
#
# COMPACT_ATOMS: atom_id res chain seq x y z
N MET A 1 81.53 8.50 3.62
CA MET A 1 80.43 9.33 4.17
C MET A 1 79.32 9.53 3.13
N MET A 2 78.75 8.44 2.58
CA MET A 2 77.67 8.51 1.57
C MET A 2 76.79 7.25 1.50
N VAL A 3 77.06 6.26 2.36
CA VAL A 3 76.38 4.95 2.35
C VAL A 3 75.34 4.82 3.48
N GLU A 4 75.48 5.59 4.58
CA GLU A 4 74.54 5.53 5.72
C GLU A 4 73.26 6.35 5.54
N ILE A 5 73.28 7.42 4.71
CA ILE A 5 72.08 8.26 4.49
C ILE A 5 71.05 7.55 3.58
N LYS A 6 71.48 6.63 2.70
CA LYS A 6 70.56 5.89 1.80
C LYS A 6 69.82 4.74 2.49
N ARG A 7 70.37 4.15 3.56
CA ARG A 7 69.69 3.08 4.31
C ARG A 7 68.64 3.61 5.30
N LEU A 8 68.82 4.81 5.84
CA LEU A 8 67.83 5.45 6.73
C LEU A 8 66.54 5.88 6.00
N PHE A 9 66.64 6.34 4.75
CA PHE A 9 65.46 6.71 3.96
C PHE A 9 64.61 5.51 3.50
N VAL A 10 65.24 4.37 3.20
CA VAL A 10 64.51 3.17 2.74
C VAL A 10 63.75 2.52 3.90
N ILE A 11 64.31 2.50 5.11
CA ILE A 11 63.65 1.94 6.29
C ILE A 11 62.48 2.83 6.75
N ALA A 12 62.64 4.16 6.71
CA ALA A 12 61.59 5.12 7.03
C ALA A 12 60.40 5.09 6.04
N LEU A 13 60.66 4.83 4.75
CA LEU A 13 59.60 4.66 3.75
C LEU A 13 58.85 3.32 3.88
N THR A 14 59.52 2.24 4.30
CA THR A 14 58.86 0.95 4.56
C THR A 14 58.07 0.91 5.87
N THR A 15 58.47 1.65 6.91
CA THR A 15 57.67 1.74 8.15
C THR A 15 56.47 2.69 8.01
N LEU A 16 56.55 3.75 7.21
CA LEU A 16 55.38 4.57 6.86
C LEU A 16 54.39 3.83 5.94
N ALA A 17 54.87 2.92 5.08
CA ALA A 17 54.00 2.09 4.25
C ALA A 17 53.26 1.00 5.05
N CYS A 18 53.84 0.46 6.12
CA CYS A 18 53.19 -0.56 6.95
C CYS A 18 52.28 0.03 8.06
N VAL A 19 52.40 1.31 8.41
CA VAL A 19 51.49 1.99 9.36
C VAL A 19 50.40 2.78 8.61
N GLY A 20 50.62 3.14 7.34
CA GLY A 20 49.62 3.77 6.47
C GLY A 20 48.64 2.80 5.78
N MET A 21 48.79 1.49 6.01
CA MET A 21 47.91 0.44 5.45
C MET A 21 47.14 -0.36 6.52
N TRP A 22 47.18 0.07 7.78
CA TRP A 22 46.07 -0.21 8.70
C TRP A 22 44.97 0.78 8.35
N GLY A 23 44.18 0.38 7.34
CA GLY A 23 43.09 1.18 6.83
C GLY A 23 42.18 1.59 7.99
N CYS A 24 42.02 2.89 8.16
CA CYS A 24 40.81 3.45 8.73
C CYS A 24 39.64 3.19 7.76
N SER A 25 39.39 1.93 7.41
CA SER A 25 38.26 1.53 6.58
C SER A 25 37.22 0.91 7.48
N ASP A 26 36.01 1.41 7.37
CA ASP A 26 34.86 0.84 8.05
C ASP A 26 34.67 -0.61 7.54
N GLU A 27 34.45 -1.54 8.46
CA GLU A 27 34.11 -2.93 8.15
C GLU A 27 32.58 -3.03 8.01
N VAL A 28 32.10 -3.31 6.80
CA VAL A 28 30.67 -3.42 6.51
C VAL A 28 30.34 -4.88 6.27
N SER A 29 29.36 -5.41 7.01
CA SER A 29 28.76 -6.72 6.78
C SER A 29 27.30 -6.54 6.39
N PHE A 30 26.86 -7.29 5.38
CA PHE A 30 25.51 -7.19 4.84
C PHE A 30 24.90 -8.59 4.74
N GLU A 31 23.68 -8.77 5.23
CA GLU A 31 22.96 -10.03 5.20
C GLU A 31 21.52 -9.87 4.71
N TRP A 32 21.06 -10.84 3.91
CA TRP A 32 19.66 -10.97 3.54
C TRP A 32 18.91 -11.78 4.61
N GLN A 33 17.88 -11.20 5.22
CA GLN A 33 17.09 -11.81 6.31
C GLN A 33 15.86 -12.59 5.82
N GLY A 34 15.65 -12.69 4.51
CA GLY A 34 14.50 -13.37 3.91
C GLY A 34 13.30 -12.47 3.67
N ARG A 35 12.21 -13.04 3.17
CA ARG A 35 10.98 -12.28 2.85
C ARG A 35 10.07 -12.18 4.07
N GLY A 36 9.47 -11.01 4.29
CA GLY A 36 8.59 -10.75 5.42
C GLY A 36 7.58 -9.63 5.14
N ASN A 37 6.83 -9.26 6.18
CA ASN A 37 5.79 -8.22 6.13
C ASN A 37 4.75 -8.46 5.01
N ALA A 38 4.44 -9.74 4.77
CA ALA A 38 3.40 -10.15 3.85
C ALA A 38 2.03 -9.67 4.36
N LYS A 39 1.24 -9.06 3.48
CA LYS A 39 -0.11 -8.61 3.80
C LYS A 39 -1.00 -8.65 2.56
N VAL A 40 -2.30 -8.84 2.77
CA VAL A 40 -3.29 -8.65 1.71
C VAL A 40 -3.36 -7.17 1.31
N VAL A 41 -3.34 -6.93 0.01
CA VAL A 41 -3.33 -5.58 -0.59
C VAL A 41 -4.45 -5.35 -1.58
N GLY A 42 -5.24 -6.40 -1.88
CA GLY A 42 -6.42 -6.32 -2.73
C GLY A 42 -7.07 -7.68 -2.95
N PHE A 43 -8.27 -7.66 -3.53
CA PHE A 43 -9.03 -8.84 -3.92
C PHE A 43 -9.40 -8.74 -5.40
N VAL A 44 -9.32 -9.86 -6.12
CA VAL A 44 -9.70 -9.95 -7.53
C VAL A 44 -10.79 -10.99 -7.65
N ASP A 45 -11.95 -10.52 -8.11
CA ASP A 45 -13.17 -11.33 -8.16
C ASP A 45 -13.43 -12.04 -6.81
N ASP A 46 -14.12 -13.18 -6.85
CA ASP A 46 -14.59 -13.90 -5.68
C ASP A 46 -13.64 -14.98 -5.16
N SER A 47 -12.46 -15.12 -5.77
CA SER A 47 -11.56 -16.26 -5.55
C SER A 47 -10.09 -15.92 -5.44
N LEU A 48 -9.64 -14.74 -5.86
CA LEU A 48 -8.23 -14.36 -5.80
C LEU A 48 -7.96 -13.24 -4.81
N VAL A 49 -6.83 -13.35 -4.11
CA VAL A 49 -6.30 -12.33 -3.22
C VAL A 49 -4.92 -11.93 -3.69
N ILE A 50 -4.62 -10.64 -3.59
CA ILE A 50 -3.32 -10.07 -3.90
C ILE A 50 -2.58 -9.85 -2.57
N VAL A 51 -1.38 -10.41 -2.47
CA VAL A 51 -0.49 -10.28 -1.30
C VAL A 51 0.79 -9.58 -1.71
N GLY A 52 1.21 -8.60 -0.93
CA GLY A 52 2.48 -7.89 -1.11
C GLY A 52 3.44 -8.18 0.04
N ASP A 53 4.72 -8.42 -0.26
CA ASP A 53 5.79 -8.64 0.72
C ASP A 53 7.12 -7.98 0.28
N TYR A 54 8.10 -7.97 1.19
CA TYR A 54 9.44 -7.39 0.92
C TYR A 54 10.53 -8.38 1.32
N LEU A 55 11.69 -8.29 0.66
CA LEU A 55 12.93 -8.93 1.08
C LEU A 55 13.64 -8.03 2.08
N PHE A 56 13.96 -8.53 3.28
CA PHE A 56 14.63 -7.76 4.32
C PHE A 56 16.14 -7.93 4.24
N TRP A 57 16.87 -6.87 4.56
CA TRP A 57 18.31 -6.89 4.72
C TRP A 57 18.72 -6.20 6.02
N HIS A 58 19.86 -6.61 6.54
CA HIS A 58 20.51 -6.01 7.69
C HIS A 58 21.97 -5.72 7.34
N GLU A 59 22.42 -4.53 7.71
CA GLU A 59 23.78 -4.06 7.51
C GLU A 59 24.38 -3.67 8.87
N THR A 60 25.57 -4.17 9.14
CA THR A 60 26.38 -3.74 10.27
C THR A 60 27.62 -3.03 9.74
N THR A 61 27.87 -1.82 10.22
CA THR A 61 29.09 -1.04 9.92
C THR A 61 29.90 -0.82 11.20
N GLU A 62 31.07 -1.43 11.28
CA GLU A 62 32.07 -1.13 12.31
C GLU A 62 33.04 -0.08 11.78
N ARG A 63 32.95 1.14 12.30
CA ARG A 63 33.81 2.24 11.86
C ARG A 63 35.19 2.17 12.49
N TRP A 64 36.16 2.71 11.78
CA TRP A 64 37.57 2.76 12.22
C TRP A 64 37.80 3.48 13.57
N ASN A 65 36.85 4.32 14.00
CA ASN A 65 36.88 5.03 15.28
C ASN A 65 36.25 4.23 16.44
N GLY A 66 35.85 2.98 16.20
CA GLY A 66 35.16 2.12 17.18
C GLY A 66 33.66 2.40 17.32
N GLU A 67 33.08 3.24 16.44
CA GLU A 67 31.64 3.41 16.34
C GLU A 67 31.03 2.18 15.64
N TYR A 68 29.91 1.70 16.17
CA TYR A 68 29.17 0.56 15.64
C TYR A 68 27.79 1.04 15.21
N LEU A 69 27.43 0.79 13.95
CA LEU A 69 26.15 1.14 13.37
C LEU A 69 25.46 -0.11 12.85
N GLU A 70 24.17 -0.22 13.13
CA GLU A 70 23.28 -1.21 12.54
C GLU A 70 22.24 -0.45 11.72
N ASP A 71 21.96 -0.96 10.52
CA ASP A 71 20.88 -0.49 9.67
C ASP A 71 20.06 -1.68 9.16
N ASP A 72 18.76 -1.48 9.04
CA ASP A 72 17.82 -2.48 8.56
C ASP A 72 16.97 -1.87 7.45
N GLY A 73 16.72 -2.65 6.42
CA GLY A 73 15.91 -2.19 5.32
C GLY A 73 15.15 -3.26 4.59
N THR A 74 14.38 -2.79 3.63
CA THR A 74 13.55 -3.62 2.77
C THR A 74 13.93 -3.38 1.32
N ALA A 75 13.95 -4.45 0.55
CA ALA A 75 14.28 -4.51 -0.85
C ALA A 75 13.29 -5.42 -1.58
N ASN A 76 13.42 -5.48 -2.89
CA ASN A 76 12.77 -6.43 -3.79
C ASN A 76 11.29 -6.70 -3.49
N PRO A 77 10.44 -5.65 -3.51
CA PRO A 77 9.03 -5.78 -3.20
C PRO A 77 8.40 -6.77 -4.19
N ARG A 78 7.60 -7.68 -3.67
CA ARG A 78 6.97 -8.74 -4.45
C ARG A 78 5.47 -8.69 -4.30
N LEU A 79 4.79 -8.91 -5.40
CA LEU A 79 3.35 -9.01 -5.49
C LEU A 79 3.00 -10.42 -5.96
N CYS A 80 2.08 -11.08 -5.26
CA CYS A 80 1.64 -12.42 -5.58
C CYS A 80 0.12 -12.51 -5.54
N THR A 81 -0.46 -13.36 -6.37
CA THR A 81 -1.89 -13.69 -6.31
C THR A 81 -2.08 -15.13 -5.87
N TYR A 82 -2.99 -15.34 -4.93
CA TYR A 82 -3.34 -16.65 -4.40
C TYR A 82 -4.83 -16.91 -4.58
N ASN A 83 -5.21 -18.18 -4.71
CA ASN A 83 -6.59 -18.57 -4.50
C ASN A 83 -6.88 -18.55 -3.00
N TYR A 84 -7.73 -17.65 -2.55
CA TYR A 84 -8.05 -17.58 -1.12
C TYR A 84 -9.18 -18.52 -0.72
N ARG A 85 -9.79 -19.27 -1.65
CA ARG A 85 -10.89 -20.21 -1.34
C ARG A 85 -10.43 -21.65 -1.11
N VAL A 86 -9.24 -22.00 -1.59
CA VAL A 86 -8.69 -23.36 -1.51
C VAL A 86 -7.17 -23.25 -1.37
N GLN A 87 -6.58 -24.00 -0.44
CA GLN A 87 -5.13 -24.07 -0.30
C GLN A 87 -4.50 -24.68 -1.55
N GLU A 88 -3.74 -23.87 -2.28
CA GLU A 88 -2.92 -24.30 -3.40
C GLU A 88 -1.45 -24.41 -2.95
N ASN A 89 -0.65 -25.16 -3.71
CA ASN A 89 0.80 -25.28 -3.47
C ASN A 89 1.54 -24.05 -4.03
N GLY A 90 1.29 -22.91 -3.39
CA GLY A 90 1.89 -21.63 -3.74
C GLY A 90 0.98 -20.69 -4.55
N PRO A 91 1.54 -19.54 -4.94
CA PRO A 91 0.81 -18.50 -5.68
C PRO A 91 0.54 -18.92 -7.12
N ARG A 92 -0.59 -18.44 -7.66
CA ARG A 92 -0.92 -18.58 -9.09
C ARG A 92 -0.06 -17.71 -9.99
N TRP A 93 0.42 -16.61 -9.42
CA TRP A 93 1.28 -15.64 -10.10
C TRP A 93 2.07 -14.85 -9.06
N CYS A 94 3.31 -14.50 -9.39
CA CYS A 94 4.10 -13.54 -8.63
C CYS A 94 5.00 -12.74 -9.57
N ASP A 95 5.26 -11.49 -9.19
CA ASP A 95 6.30 -10.66 -9.78
C ASP A 95 7.02 -9.85 -8.69
N SER A 96 8.27 -9.48 -8.95
CA SER A 96 9.10 -8.71 -8.02
C SER A 96 9.91 -7.65 -8.74
N ILE A 97 10.01 -6.48 -8.13
CA ILE A 97 10.85 -5.39 -8.61
C ILE A 97 12.23 -5.55 -8.01
N VAL A 98 13.29 -5.24 -8.76
CA VAL A 98 14.65 -5.17 -8.20
C VAL A 98 14.88 -3.75 -7.70
N GLU A 99 14.91 -3.58 -6.37
CA GLU A 99 15.10 -2.29 -5.71
C GLU A 99 15.69 -2.52 -4.32
N GLU A 100 16.78 -1.83 -3.99
CA GLU A 100 17.54 -2.04 -2.74
C GLU A 100 16.90 -1.38 -1.52
N ASN A 101 16.16 -0.28 -1.74
CA ASN A 101 15.51 0.53 -0.70
C ASN A 101 14.01 0.69 -0.99
N ALA A 102 13.30 -0.43 -0.94
CA ALA A 102 11.90 -0.52 -1.27
C ALA A 102 11.02 -0.37 -0.04
N SER A 103 10.42 0.80 0.15
CA SER A 103 9.35 1.00 1.15
C SER A 103 8.08 1.57 0.52
N GLY A 104 6.96 1.35 1.22
CA GLY A 104 5.67 1.93 0.86
C GLY A 104 5.10 1.46 -0.48
N TRP A 105 5.50 0.31 -1.02
CA TRP A 105 4.99 -0.21 -2.29
C TRP A 105 3.51 -0.64 -2.25
N PHE A 106 3.01 -0.96 -1.05
CA PHE A 106 1.69 -1.53 -0.88
C PHE A 106 0.87 -0.77 0.16
N SER A 107 -0.02 0.10 -0.31
CA SER A 107 -0.97 0.88 0.49
C SER A 107 -2.42 0.45 0.29
N GLY A 108 -2.76 -0.14 -0.86
CA GLY A 108 -4.07 -0.75 -1.10
C GLY A 108 -4.39 -0.95 -2.57
N GLN A 109 -5.67 -1.13 -2.88
CA GLN A 109 -6.15 -1.44 -4.23
C GLN A 109 -6.93 -0.27 -4.86
N LEU A 110 -6.60 0.05 -6.12
CA LEU A 110 -7.27 1.06 -6.96
C LEU A 110 -8.42 0.46 -7.77
N THR A 111 -8.13 -0.67 -8.43
CA THR A 111 -9.05 -1.44 -9.29
C THR A 111 -8.75 -2.93 -9.12
N ASP A 112 -9.56 -3.82 -9.70
CA ASP A 112 -9.39 -5.27 -9.57
C ASP A 112 -7.95 -5.74 -9.84
N SER A 113 -7.25 -5.14 -10.79
CA SER A 113 -5.90 -5.57 -11.17
C SER A 113 -4.78 -4.59 -10.79
N ILE A 114 -5.09 -3.47 -10.11
CA ILE A 114 -4.10 -2.41 -9.84
C ILE A 114 -4.07 -2.08 -8.35
N ILE A 115 -2.88 -2.18 -7.79
CA ILE A 115 -2.53 -1.80 -6.43
C ILE A 115 -1.74 -0.51 -6.46
N TRP A 116 -1.82 0.25 -5.37
CA TRP A 116 -1.09 1.49 -5.22
C TRP A 116 -0.22 1.51 -3.96
N GLY A 117 0.81 2.34 -4.03
CA GLY A 117 1.72 2.62 -2.94
C GLY A 117 2.28 4.04 -3.04
N GLY A 118 3.16 4.36 -2.10
CA GLY A 118 3.87 5.62 -2.01
C GLY A 118 3.00 6.75 -1.45
N SER A 119 3.28 7.97 -1.90
CA SER A 119 2.59 9.19 -1.46
C SER A 119 1.99 9.92 -2.66
N LEU A 120 0.75 10.38 -2.54
CA LEU A 120 0.08 11.17 -3.58
C LEU A 120 0.74 12.52 -3.85
N THR A 121 1.43 13.11 -2.87
CA THR A 121 2.13 14.40 -3.02
C THR A 121 3.59 14.25 -3.46
N GLY A 122 4.09 13.02 -3.54
CA GLY A 122 5.47 12.72 -3.91
C GLY A 122 5.48 11.69 -5.03
N SER A 123 5.93 10.48 -4.71
CA SER A 123 5.97 9.35 -5.64
C SER A 123 4.77 8.44 -5.42
N PHE A 124 3.78 8.53 -6.30
CA PHE A 124 2.63 7.63 -6.33
C PHE A 124 2.95 6.44 -7.25
N LYS A 125 2.86 5.24 -6.69
CA LYS A 125 3.23 4.00 -7.38
C LYS A 125 1.95 3.25 -7.74
N MET A 126 1.82 2.84 -9.00
CA MET A 126 0.73 1.99 -9.48
C MET A 126 1.33 0.72 -10.04
N TRP A 127 0.98 -0.44 -9.49
CA TRP A 127 1.42 -1.72 -10.03
C TRP A 127 0.21 -2.48 -10.50
N LYS A 128 0.14 -2.74 -11.81
CA LYS A 128 -0.86 -3.62 -12.40
C LYS A 128 -0.31 -5.03 -12.47
N ILE A 129 -1.12 -6.02 -12.11
CA ILE A 129 -0.76 -7.44 -12.25
C ILE A 129 -0.34 -7.70 -13.71
N ASP A 130 0.72 -8.49 -13.90
CA ASP A 130 1.37 -8.79 -15.19
C ASP A 130 2.03 -7.60 -15.91
N GLU A 131 2.17 -6.44 -15.25
CA GLU A 131 2.85 -5.27 -15.83
C GLU A 131 3.90 -4.69 -14.88
N GLN A 132 4.84 -3.95 -15.46
CA GLN A 132 5.80 -3.18 -14.67
C GLN A 132 5.11 -2.00 -13.97
N PRO A 133 5.53 -1.64 -12.76
CA PRO A 133 4.92 -0.52 -12.05
C PRO A 133 5.13 0.81 -12.76
N HIS A 134 4.09 1.63 -12.71
CA HIS A 134 4.11 3.00 -13.19
C HIS A 134 4.21 3.96 -12.00
N ILE A 135 5.21 4.84 -12.03
CA ILE A 135 5.44 5.84 -10.99
C ILE A 135 5.05 7.21 -11.53
N ILE A 136 4.17 7.89 -10.81
CA ILE A 136 3.69 9.23 -11.12
C ILE A 136 4.12 10.16 -10.00
N ASN A 137 4.59 11.35 -10.35
CA ASN A 137 4.80 12.45 -9.41
C ASN A 137 3.74 13.53 -9.70
N PRO A 138 2.59 13.50 -9.01
CA PRO A 138 1.47 14.34 -9.39
C PRO A 138 1.75 15.82 -9.18
N LYS A 139 1.29 16.67 -10.10
CA LYS A 139 1.20 18.11 -9.88
C LYS A 139 0.00 18.41 -9.03
N ILE A 140 0.20 19.17 -7.97
CA ILE A 140 -0.84 19.52 -7.01
C ILE A 140 -1.61 20.75 -7.49
N SER A 141 -2.92 20.67 -7.44
CA SER A 141 -3.83 21.82 -7.59
C SER A 141 -4.92 21.78 -6.52
N TYR A 142 -5.56 22.93 -6.30
CA TYR A 142 -6.62 23.06 -5.31
C TYR A 142 -7.86 23.66 -5.95
N ASP A 143 -9.02 23.20 -5.49
CA ASP A 143 -10.34 23.64 -5.93
C ASP A 143 -11.20 23.96 -4.71
N ASN A 144 -11.39 25.25 -4.46
CA ASN A 144 -12.21 25.81 -3.37
C ASN A 144 -11.80 25.35 -1.95
N CYS A 145 -10.51 25.06 -1.75
CA CYS A 145 -9.88 24.76 -0.46
C CYS A 145 -8.36 25.01 -0.57
N SER A 146 -7.60 24.88 0.53
CA SER A 146 -6.13 25.07 0.51
C SER A 146 -5.36 24.17 1.48
N VAL A 147 -6.01 23.55 2.46
CA VAL A 147 -5.33 22.67 3.44
C VAL A 147 -5.49 21.20 3.04
N GLU A 148 -4.36 20.55 2.78
CA GLU A 148 -4.26 19.13 2.41
C GLU A 148 -4.55 18.18 3.56
N PHE A 149 -4.71 16.89 3.24
CA PHE A 149 -4.80 15.80 4.21
C PHE A 149 -3.85 14.66 3.82
N LYS A 150 -3.44 13.87 4.83
CA LYS A 150 -2.71 12.62 4.59
C LYS A 150 -3.64 11.57 4.01
N THR A 151 -3.28 11.02 2.85
CA THR A 151 -4.06 9.97 2.19
C THR A 151 -4.08 8.68 2.98
N LYS A 152 -5.27 8.08 3.09
CA LYS A 152 -5.52 6.79 3.71
C LYS A 152 -6.05 5.78 2.71
N SER A 153 -6.92 6.20 1.80
CA SER A 153 -7.45 5.34 0.74
C SER A 153 -7.43 6.06 -0.60
N VAL A 154 -7.25 5.28 -1.66
CA VAL A 154 -7.42 5.72 -3.04
C VAL A 154 -8.26 4.67 -3.76
N LYS A 155 -9.31 5.10 -4.45
CA LYS A 155 -10.29 4.22 -5.11
C LYS A 155 -10.66 4.76 -6.48
N GLN A 156 -11.16 3.89 -7.35
CA GLN A 156 -11.72 4.32 -8.64
C GLN A 156 -12.81 5.37 -8.44
N TRP A 157 -12.80 6.39 -9.30
CA TRP A 157 -13.73 7.51 -9.31
C TRP A 157 -14.33 7.74 -10.69
N LEU A 158 -15.18 8.76 -10.78
CA LEU A 158 -15.87 9.17 -12.00
C LEU A 158 -14.86 9.55 -13.09
N ASP A 159 -15.29 9.40 -14.35
CA ASP A 159 -14.52 9.74 -15.56
C ASP A 159 -13.14 9.06 -15.65
N GLY A 160 -13.01 7.86 -15.07
CA GLY A 160 -11.76 7.09 -15.11
C GLY A 160 -10.66 7.64 -14.20
N ARG A 161 -10.98 8.57 -13.30
CA ARG A 161 -10.05 9.13 -12.31
C ARG A 161 -10.06 8.32 -11.02
N PHE A 162 -9.27 8.75 -10.04
CA PHE A 162 -9.23 8.13 -8.72
C PHE A 162 -9.52 9.15 -7.62
N ILE A 163 -10.35 8.78 -6.65
CA ILE A 163 -10.63 9.57 -5.47
C ILE A 163 -9.67 9.16 -4.37
N ALA A 164 -9.09 10.14 -3.70
CA ALA A 164 -8.24 9.97 -2.55
C ALA A 164 -8.89 10.58 -1.32
N LEU A 165 -8.90 9.82 -0.23
CA LEU A 165 -9.51 10.21 1.04
C LEU A 165 -8.48 10.14 2.15
N GLY A 166 -8.57 11.07 3.10
CA GLY A 166 -7.82 11.04 4.35
C GLY A 166 -8.67 10.53 5.49
N ASP A 167 -8.08 10.40 6.68
CA ASP A 167 -8.86 10.07 7.86
C ASP A 167 -9.82 11.22 8.21
N LYS A 168 -11.13 10.93 8.19
CA LYS A 168 -12.21 11.90 8.43
C LYS A 168 -12.18 13.15 7.53
N SER A 169 -11.45 13.13 6.40
CA SER A 169 -11.29 14.30 5.54
C SER A 169 -12.63 14.78 4.96
N LEU A 170 -13.55 13.86 4.67
CA LEU A 170 -14.88 14.18 4.13
C LEU A 170 -15.70 15.12 5.04
N ASN A 171 -15.45 15.14 6.34
CA ASN A 171 -16.13 16.02 7.30
C ASN A 171 -15.35 17.30 7.63
N ALA A 172 -14.25 17.58 6.93
CA ALA A 172 -13.42 18.74 7.20
C ALA A 172 -14.15 20.05 6.84
N GLY A 173 -13.99 21.07 7.70
CA GLY A 173 -14.54 22.41 7.53
C GLY A 173 -13.47 23.47 7.25
N GLY A 174 -13.86 24.75 7.21
CA GLY A 174 -12.92 25.86 7.03
C GLY A 174 -12.25 25.86 5.66
N ASP A 175 -10.92 26.00 5.62
CA ASP A 175 -10.14 25.95 4.39
C ASP A 175 -9.62 24.54 4.03
N SER A 176 -9.98 23.54 4.84
CA SER A 176 -9.58 22.15 4.64
C SER A 176 -10.29 21.50 3.47
N CYS A 177 -9.49 20.84 2.63
CA CYS A 177 -9.97 20.03 1.53
C CYS A 177 -10.58 18.73 2.07
N GLN A 178 -11.64 18.25 1.41
CA GLN A 178 -12.42 17.11 1.88
C GLN A 178 -12.04 15.80 1.20
N TYR A 179 -11.64 15.89 -0.07
CA TYR A 179 -11.15 14.77 -0.88
C TYR A 179 -10.16 15.30 -1.92
N ALA A 180 -9.50 14.40 -2.63
CA ALA A 180 -8.70 14.76 -3.79
C ALA A 180 -9.02 13.83 -4.96
N VAL A 181 -8.81 14.31 -6.18
CA VAL A 181 -8.99 13.53 -7.40
C VAL A 181 -7.66 13.46 -8.13
N LEU A 182 -7.17 12.25 -8.33
CA LEU A 182 -6.00 11.95 -9.14
C LEU A 182 -6.44 11.61 -10.57
N ASP A 183 -6.00 12.42 -11.52
CA ASP A 183 -6.01 12.13 -12.94
C ASP A 183 -4.64 11.59 -13.35
N THR A 184 -4.57 10.29 -13.62
CA THR A 184 -3.33 9.59 -13.95
C THR A 184 -2.85 9.87 -15.37
N LEU A 185 -3.74 10.32 -16.27
CA LEU A 185 -3.36 10.66 -17.65
C LEU A 185 -2.65 12.02 -17.70
N SER A 186 -3.17 13.01 -16.97
CA SER A 186 -2.54 14.33 -16.88
C SER A 186 -1.46 14.41 -15.80
N GLY A 187 -1.42 13.45 -14.88
CA GLY A 187 -0.55 13.48 -13.71
C GLY A 187 -0.91 14.61 -12.75
N MET A 188 -2.20 14.94 -12.64
CA MET A 188 -2.70 16.02 -11.78
C MET A 188 -3.45 15.45 -10.57
N LEU A 189 -3.10 15.92 -9.38
CA LEU A 189 -3.83 15.68 -8.15
C LEU A 189 -4.52 16.98 -7.73
N THR A 190 -5.84 16.99 -7.80
CA THR A 190 -6.63 18.15 -7.40
C THR A 190 -7.29 17.90 -6.05
N TYR A 191 -6.90 18.65 -5.03
CA TYR A 191 -7.60 18.67 -3.75
C TYR A 191 -8.86 19.53 -3.86
N LYS A 192 -9.97 19.01 -3.35
CA LYS A 192 -11.29 19.57 -3.60
C LYS A 192 -12.11 19.70 -2.32
N ARG A 193 -12.98 20.71 -2.31
CA ARG A 193 -14.17 20.75 -1.47
C ARG A 193 -15.30 19.96 -2.14
N LEU A 194 -16.20 19.38 -1.34
CA LEU A 194 -17.38 18.70 -1.87
C LEU A 194 -18.30 19.70 -2.56
N ASP A 195 -18.59 19.41 -3.82
CA ASP A 195 -19.62 20.10 -4.59
C ASP A 195 -21.01 19.73 -4.02
N LYS A 196 -22.02 20.57 -4.33
CA LYS A 196 -23.37 20.44 -3.75
C LYS A 196 -24.00 19.07 -3.98
N ASP A 197 -23.77 18.49 -5.14
CA ASP A 197 -24.25 17.16 -5.55
C ASP A 197 -23.52 16.00 -4.87
N LEU A 198 -22.36 16.27 -4.26
CA LEU A 198 -21.57 15.29 -3.51
C LEU A 198 -21.64 15.52 -1.99
N GLU A 199 -22.37 16.51 -1.48
CA GLU A 199 -22.40 16.77 -0.03
C GLU A 199 -22.91 15.59 0.80
N TRP A 200 -23.71 14.71 0.19
CA TRP A 200 -24.20 13.51 0.85
C TRP A 200 -23.08 12.52 1.23
N ILE A 201 -21.93 12.54 0.56
CA ILE A 201 -20.83 11.64 0.91
C ILE A 201 -20.06 12.05 2.16
N LYS A 202 -20.39 13.20 2.80
CA LYS A 202 -19.77 13.66 4.05
C LYS A 202 -19.84 12.60 5.16
N VAL A 203 -20.93 11.84 5.20
CA VAL A 203 -21.17 10.82 6.23
C VAL A 203 -20.45 9.49 5.97
N CYS A 204 -19.77 9.33 4.84
CA CYS A 204 -19.18 8.06 4.45
C CYS A 204 -17.84 7.79 5.14
N ASP A 205 -17.63 6.53 5.50
CA ASP A 205 -16.34 6.00 5.97
C ASP A 205 -15.41 5.58 4.83
N ASP A 206 -15.97 5.20 3.68
CA ASP A 206 -15.25 4.90 2.45
C ASP A 206 -16.15 5.17 1.24
N VAL A 207 -15.55 5.52 0.11
CA VAL A 207 -16.27 5.96 -1.09
C VAL A 207 -15.55 5.46 -2.35
N ARG A 208 -16.31 5.04 -3.35
CA ARG A 208 -15.80 4.76 -4.69
C ARG A 208 -16.84 5.06 -5.76
N ALA A 209 -16.43 5.12 -7.03
CA ALA A 209 -17.34 5.08 -8.16
C ALA A 209 -17.16 3.80 -8.97
N TRP A 210 -18.24 3.35 -9.61
CA TRP A 210 -18.22 2.32 -10.64
C TRP A 210 -19.07 2.77 -11.82
N GLY A 211 -18.40 3.03 -12.94
CA GLY A 211 -19.04 3.64 -14.09
C GLY A 211 -19.49 5.06 -13.74
N LYS A 212 -20.80 5.29 -13.74
CA LYS A 212 -21.40 6.58 -13.39
C LYS A 212 -21.99 6.62 -11.97
N ASP A 213 -21.97 5.50 -11.27
CA ASP A 213 -22.58 5.36 -9.96
C ASP A 213 -21.53 5.57 -8.86
N VAL A 214 -21.87 6.36 -7.84
CA VAL A 214 -21.07 6.58 -6.64
C VAL A 214 -21.63 5.73 -5.51
N TYR A 215 -20.74 4.97 -4.86
CA TYR A 215 -21.02 4.10 -3.74
C TYR A 215 -20.34 4.63 -2.48
N CYS A 216 -21.07 4.61 -1.38
CA CYS A 216 -20.64 5.12 -0.08
C CYS A 216 -20.91 4.06 0.97
N SER A 217 -19.90 3.70 1.76
CA SER A 217 -20.10 2.98 3.01
C SER A 217 -20.35 4.02 4.10
N ALA A 218 -21.54 4.02 4.70
CA ALA A 218 -21.89 4.89 5.82
C ALA A 218 -22.26 4.05 7.05
N PRO A 219 -21.99 4.56 8.26
CA PRO A 219 -22.54 3.96 9.47
C PRO A 219 -24.08 4.12 9.51
N GLY A 220 -24.75 3.16 10.14
CA GLY A 220 -26.18 3.21 10.42
C GLY A 220 -26.51 3.91 11.73
N GLU A 221 -27.80 3.88 12.11
CA GLU A 221 -28.27 4.51 13.35
C GLU A 221 -27.80 3.77 14.61
N HIS A 222 -27.63 2.45 14.51
CA HIS A 222 -27.22 1.60 15.62
C HIS A 222 -25.78 1.09 15.50
N PRO A 223 -25.13 0.74 16.63
CA PRO A 223 -23.83 0.06 16.58
C PRO A 223 -23.93 -1.23 15.76
N LEU A 224 -22.91 -1.49 14.92
CA LEU A 224 -22.86 -2.64 14.00
C LEU A 224 -23.87 -2.59 12.85
N GLU A 225 -24.54 -1.47 12.66
CA GLU A 225 -25.36 -1.21 11.48
C GLU A 225 -24.59 -0.30 10.53
N GLY A 226 -24.64 -0.61 9.25
CA GLY A 226 -23.91 0.05 8.20
C GLY A 226 -24.70 -0.09 6.91
N HIS A 227 -24.56 0.91 6.05
CA HIS A 227 -25.31 1.01 4.81
C HIS A 227 -24.36 1.25 3.66
N ILE A 228 -24.61 0.57 2.54
CA ILE A 228 -23.97 0.91 1.28
C ILE A 228 -24.97 1.73 0.46
N LEU A 229 -24.75 3.03 0.42
CA LEU A 229 -25.56 3.98 -0.32
C LEU A 229 -25.03 4.09 -1.75
N LYS A 230 -25.94 4.21 -2.71
CA LYS A 230 -25.67 4.41 -4.14
C LYS A 230 -26.37 5.70 -4.58
N ASN A 231 -25.58 6.65 -5.09
CA ASN A 231 -26.05 7.94 -5.60
C ASN A 231 -27.01 8.67 -4.64
N ASN A 232 -26.68 8.75 -3.34
CA ASN A 232 -27.47 9.37 -2.26
C ASN A 232 -28.81 8.68 -1.88
N ILE A 233 -29.50 8.06 -2.83
CA ILE A 233 -30.92 7.70 -2.67
C ILE A 233 -31.12 6.19 -2.50
N ASP A 234 -30.30 5.38 -3.16
CA ASP A 234 -30.51 3.92 -3.19
C ASP A 234 -29.65 3.25 -2.12
N THR A 235 -30.28 2.60 -1.13
CA THR A 235 -29.54 1.72 -0.21
C THR A 235 -29.47 0.32 -0.81
N LEU A 236 -28.26 -0.21 -1.00
CA LEU A 236 -28.06 -1.58 -1.42
C LEU A 236 -28.33 -2.52 -0.24
N SER A 237 -29.12 -3.55 -0.50
CA SER A 237 -29.32 -4.62 0.48
C SER A 237 -28.01 -5.40 0.66
N SER A 238 -27.58 -5.51 1.92
CA SER A 238 -26.48 -6.36 2.35
C SER A 238 -27.03 -7.64 2.98
N PRO A 239 -26.48 -8.81 2.66
CA PRO A 239 -26.87 -10.07 3.30
C PRO A 239 -26.29 -10.22 4.71
N LEU A 240 -25.39 -9.33 5.13
CA LEU A 240 -24.68 -9.37 6.41
C LEU A 240 -24.90 -8.08 7.19
N ILE A 241 -24.87 -8.20 8.53
CA ILE A 241 -24.78 -7.07 9.46
C ILE A 241 -23.31 -6.64 9.56
N PHE A 242 -23.05 -5.35 9.38
CA PHE A 242 -21.69 -4.78 9.40
C PHE A 242 -21.75 -3.32 9.87
N SER A 243 -20.69 -2.83 10.50
CA SER A 243 -20.54 -1.40 10.85
C SER A 243 -19.85 -0.60 9.75
N ARG A 244 -18.91 -1.22 9.04
CA ARG A 244 -18.10 -0.57 8.01
C ARG A 244 -17.89 -1.49 6.81
N GLY A 245 -18.08 -0.95 5.61
CA GLY A 245 -17.72 -1.57 4.35
C GLY A 245 -16.45 -0.94 3.80
N ILE A 246 -15.46 -1.77 3.44
CA ILE A 246 -14.21 -1.31 2.81
C ILE A 246 -14.20 -1.79 1.36
N PHE A 247 -14.02 -0.88 0.41
CA PHE A 247 -14.05 -1.23 -1.01
C PHE A 247 -12.69 -1.76 -1.48
N TRP A 248 -12.69 -2.87 -2.21
CA TRP A 248 -11.51 -3.56 -2.74
C TRP A 248 -11.72 -3.88 -4.22
N GLY A 249 -11.41 -2.94 -5.11
CA GLY A 249 -11.87 -3.06 -6.50
C GLY A 249 -13.39 -3.25 -6.52
N LYS A 250 -13.88 -4.24 -7.28
CA LYS A 250 -15.30 -4.68 -7.32
C LYS A 250 -15.74 -5.51 -6.12
N MET A 251 -14.84 -5.81 -5.20
CA MET A 251 -15.16 -6.49 -3.95
C MET A 251 -15.41 -5.48 -2.84
N ILE A 252 -16.13 -5.91 -1.81
CA ILE A 252 -16.35 -5.17 -0.59
C ILE A 252 -16.14 -6.10 0.60
N GLU A 253 -15.35 -5.64 1.55
CA GLU A 253 -15.19 -6.28 2.83
C GLU A 253 -16.26 -5.78 3.78
N LEU A 254 -17.06 -6.72 4.29
CA LEU A 254 -18.07 -6.46 5.32
C LEU A 254 -17.67 -7.25 6.56
N ARG A 255 -17.10 -6.54 7.56
CA ARG A 255 -16.53 -7.10 8.79
C ARG A 255 -15.32 -8.02 8.55
N ALA A 256 -15.57 -9.22 8.06
CA ALA A 256 -14.55 -10.23 7.75
C ALA A 256 -14.90 -11.01 6.48
N SER A 257 -16.08 -10.79 5.91
CA SER A 257 -16.52 -11.46 4.68
C SER A 257 -16.17 -10.60 3.47
N ILE A 258 -15.56 -11.23 2.47
CA ILE A 258 -15.30 -10.62 1.17
C ILE A 258 -16.45 -10.94 0.22
N CYS A 259 -17.19 -9.91 -0.16
CA CYS A 259 -18.41 -10.01 -0.96
C CYS A 259 -18.25 -9.26 -2.28
N ARG A 260 -18.95 -9.71 -3.31
CA ARG A 260 -18.99 -9.03 -4.60
C ARG A 260 -20.00 -7.90 -4.54
N LEU A 261 -19.58 -6.70 -4.97
CA LEU A 261 -20.49 -5.60 -5.21
C LEU A 261 -21.13 -5.79 -6.59
N GLU A 262 -22.45 -5.72 -6.68
CA GLU A 262 -23.18 -5.66 -7.95
C GLU A 262 -24.07 -4.42 -8.01
N THR A 263 -24.60 -4.12 -9.19
CA THR A 263 -25.37 -2.88 -9.46
C THR A 263 -26.60 -2.71 -8.55
N LYS A 264 -27.18 -3.82 -8.06
CA LYS A 264 -28.43 -3.84 -7.28
C LYS A 264 -28.33 -4.53 -5.92
N ALA A 265 -27.26 -5.28 -5.66
CA ALA A 265 -27.13 -6.06 -4.43
C ALA A 265 -25.66 -6.33 -4.11
N ILE A 266 -25.40 -6.69 -2.86
CA ILE A 266 -24.12 -7.25 -2.43
C ILE A 266 -24.29 -8.76 -2.32
N ILE A 267 -23.39 -9.52 -2.95
CA ILE A 267 -23.45 -10.98 -2.97
C ILE A 267 -22.26 -11.55 -2.21
N CYS A 268 -22.54 -12.21 -1.09
CA CYS A 268 -21.55 -12.96 -0.32
C CYS A 268 -21.76 -14.45 -0.63
N LEU A 269 -20.87 -15.05 -1.44
CA LEU A 269 -21.06 -16.43 -1.93
C LEU A 269 -21.09 -17.49 -0.82
N ASN A 270 -20.39 -17.23 0.28
CA ASN A 270 -20.39 -18.10 1.45
C ASN A 270 -20.26 -17.24 2.72
N PRO A 271 -21.32 -17.09 3.54
CA PRO A 271 -21.29 -16.27 4.74
C PRO A 271 -20.36 -16.82 5.83
N ASP A 272 -20.12 -18.14 5.83
CA ASP A 272 -19.23 -18.79 6.79
C ASP A 272 -17.74 -18.60 6.42
N PHE A 273 -17.49 -18.03 5.23
CA PHE A 273 -16.15 -17.74 4.76
C PHE A 273 -15.70 -16.36 5.24
N THR A 274 -14.63 -16.33 6.03
CA THR A 274 -14.09 -15.09 6.63
C THR A 274 -12.60 -14.96 6.42
N TRP A 275 -12.16 -13.76 6.09
CA TRP A 275 -10.77 -13.33 6.13
C TRP A 275 -10.46 -12.83 7.54
N ARG A 276 -9.39 -13.34 8.14
CA ARG A 276 -8.83 -12.80 9.38
C ARG A 276 -7.43 -12.32 9.07
N GLU A 277 -7.26 -11.01 9.21
CA GLU A 277 -5.98 -10.36 8.96
C GLU A 277 -4.85 -11.03 9.78
N PRO A 278 -3.63 -11.12 9.22
CA PRO A 278 -3.24 -10.54 7.93
C PRO A 278 -3.43 -11.49 6.73
N LEU A 279 -3.32 -12.81 6.91
CA LEU A 279 -3.07 -13.76 5.81
C LEU A 279 -3.88 -15.07 5.88
N LYS A 280 -4.83 -15.19 6.81
CA LYS A 280 -5.58 -16.44 7.02
C LYS A 280 -7.03 -16.33 6.61
N PHE A 281 -7.53 -17.39 5.98
CA PHE A 281 -8.92 -17.49 5.56
C PHE A 281 -9.58 -18.73 6.14
N TYR A 282 -10.79 -18.53 6.62
CA TYR A 282 -11.53 -19.49 7.42
C TYR A 282 -12.84 -19.84 6.74
N GLN A 283 -13.27 -21.09 6.90
CA GLN A 283 -14.64 -21.53 6.65
C GLN A 283 -15.10 -22.30 7.88
N ASN A 284 -16.25 -21.94 8.46
CA ASN A 284 -16.76 -22.57 9.69
C ASN A 284 -15.72 -22.59 10.83
N ASP A 285 -15.01 -21.47 11.04
CA ASP A 285 -13.92 -21.32 12.02
C ASP A 285 -12.67 -22.21 11.78
N GLU A 286 -12.61 -22.96 10.67
CA GLU A 286 -11.45 -23.76 10.30
C GLU A 286 -10.55 -23.06 9.27
N VAL A 287 -9.24 -23.16 9.53
CA VAL A 287 -8.11 -23.24 8.57
C VAL A 287 -8.40 -23.65 7.12
N VAL A 288 -8.86 -22.80 6.18
CA VAL A 288 -8.98 -23.23 4.76
C VAL A 288 -7.79 -22.80 3.91
N VAL A 289 -7.31 -21.58 4.13
CA VAL A 289 -6.10 -21.07 3.46
C VAL A 289 -5.22 -20.35 4.46
N ASP A 290 -3.96 -20.74 4.49
CA ASP A 290 -2.88 -20.07 5.22
C ASP A 290 -1.83 -19.59 4.22
N LEU A 291 -1.56 -18.28 4.22
CA LEU A 291 -0.60 -17.62 3.33
C LEU A 291 0.63 -17.09 4.09
N GLU A 292 0.81 -17.47 5.35
CA GLU A 292 2.03 -17.21 6.14
C GLU A 292 3.26 -17.97 5.62
#